data_AF-A0A1Y4H4Q2-F1
#
_entry.id   AF-A0A1Y4H4Q2-F1
#
_cell.length_a   1.000
_cell.length_b   1.000
_cell.length_c   1.000
_cell.angle_alpha   90.00
_cell.angle_beta   90.00
_cell.angle_gamma   90.00
#
_symmetry.space_group_name_H-M   'P 1'
#
loop_
_entity.id
_entity.type
_entity.pdbx_description
1 polymer ?
#
loop_
_entity_poly.entity_id
_entity_poly.type
_entity_poly.pdbx_seq_one_letter_code
_entity_poly.pdbx_strand_id
1 'polypeptide(L)' 'MENEKGKVLLSAKELKEILGCNNNTLYELLARPDFPSFRIKSRHYVLYEDFLAWAREQAKQKAIGDSGPRFSVSKRAKKL' A
#
# COMPACT_ATOMS: atom_id res chain seq x y z
N MET A 1 23.61 3.30 -6.19
CA MET A 1 22.18 3.34 -5.80
C MET A 1 22.13 4.09 -4.47
N GLU A 2 22.20 5.42 -4.54
CA GLU A 2 22.37 6.26 -3.36
C GLU A 2 21.03 6.81 -2.86
N ASN A 3 20.88 6.84 -1.53
CA ASN A 3 19.89 7.53 -0.71
C ASN A 3 18.44 7.00 -0.68
N GLU A 4 18.24 5.92 0.07
CA GLU A 4 16.93 5.57 0.64
C GLU A 4 16.74 6.07 2.09
N LYS A 5 17.82 6.52 2.76
CA LYS A 5 17.75 7.04 4.12
C LYS A 5 17.38 8.53 4.13
N GLY A 6 16.10 8.83 3.91
CA GLY A 6 15.57 10.19 4.08
C GLY A 6 14.31 10.52 3.27
N LYS A 7 13.79 9.59 2.47
CA LYS A 7 12.55 9.84 1.73
C LYS A 7 11.34 9.75 2.65
N VAL A 8 10.67 10.88 2.81
CA VAL A 8 9.42 10.99 3.54
C VAL A 8 8.24 10.52 2.68
N LEU A 9 8.33 10.68 1.35
CA LEU A 9 7.25 10.39 0.40
C LEU A 9 7.69 9.41 -0.67
N LEU A 10 6.82 8.44 -0.93
CA LEU A 10 6.93 7.47 -2.01
C LEU A 10 5.91 7.79 -3.09
N SER A 11 6.37 7.90 -4.33
CA SER A 11 5.50 7.97 -5.50
C SER A 11 5.00 6.57 -5.89
N ALA A 12 3.92 6.51 -6.67
CA ALA A 12 3.43 5.27 -7.26
C ALA A 12 4.53 4.49 -8.02
N LYS A 13 5.44 5.17 -8.72
CA LYS A 13 6.53 4.51 -9.44
C LYS A 13 7.50 3.80 -8.49
N GLU A 14 7.87 4.45 -7.39
CA GLU A 14 8.77 3.87 -6.38
C GLU A 14 8.10 2.72 -5.64
N LEU A 15 6.82 2.88 -5.29
CA LEU A 15 6.02 1.79 -4.70
C LEU A 15 5.99 0.56 -5.61
N LYS A 16 5.89 0.75 -6.93
CA LYS A 16 5.97 -0.34 -7.90
C LYS A 16 7.29 -1.08 -7.82
N GLU A 17 8.40 -0.34 -7.79
CA GLU A 17 9.76 -0.89 -7.74
C GLU A 17 9.99 -1.63 -6.42
N ILE A 18 9.51 -1.09 -5.30
CA ILE A 18 9.61 -1.68 -3.96
C ILE A 18 8.74 -2.94 -3.83
N LEU A 19 7.49 -2.87 -4.29
CA LEU A 19 6.53 -3.98 -4.18
C LEU A 19 6.74 -5.05 -5.26
N GLY A 20 7.48 -4.75 -6.32
CA GLY A 20 7.70 -5.65 -7.45
C GLY A 20 6.42 -6.05 -8.20
N CYS A 21 5.38 -5.21 -8.18
CA CYS A 21 4.07 -5.50 -8.76
C CYS A 21 3.84 -4.78 -10.10
N ASN A 22 2.80 -5.21 -10.84
CA ASN A 22 2.40 -4.53 -12.07
C ASN A 22 1.59 -3.25 -11.76
N ASN A 23 1.37 -2.41 -12.78
CA ASN A 23 0.64 -1.15 -12.60
C ASN A 23 -0.81 -1.36 -12.14
N ASN A 24 -1.51 -2.38 -12.66
CA ASN A 24 -2.90 -2.63 -12.29
C ASN A 24 -3.03 -2.98 -10.81
N THR A 25 -2.22 -3.94 -10.34
CA THR A 25 -2.17 -4.34 -8.93
C THR A 25 -1.79 -3.17 -8.02
N LEU A 26 -0.88 -2.29 -8.46
CA LEU A 26 -0.53 -1.10 -7.72
C LEU A 26 -1.71 -0.13 -7.60
N TYR A 27 -2.41 0.18 -8.69
CA TYR A 27 -3.54 1.13 -8.65
C TYR A 27 -4.75 0.55 -7.92
N GLU A 28 -4.97 -0.77 -8.00
CA GLU A 28 -5.92 -1.47 -7.14
C GLU A 28 -5.55 -1.31 -5.66
N LEU A 29 -4.27 -1.46 -5.31
CA LEU A 29 -3.78 -1.26 -3.95
C LEU A 29 -3.94 0.20 -3.49
N LEU A 30 -3.60 1.17 -4.33
CA LEU A 30 -3.76 2.61 -4.04
C LEU A 30 -5.23 3.03 -3.87
N ALA A 31 -6.15 2.35 -4.54
CA ALA A 31 -7.58 2.60 -4.42
C ALA A 31 -8.20 2.01 -3.15
N ARG A 32 -7.46 1.17 -2.40
CA ARG A 32 -7.98 0.52 -1.21
C ARG A 32 -8.02 1.49 -0.01
N PRO A 33 -9.07 1.42 0.81
CA PRO A 33 -9.20 2.28 1.99
C PRO A 33 -8.21 1.92 3.10
N ASP A 34 -7.70 0.68 3.13
CA ASP A 34 -6.71 0.22 4.11
C ASP A 34 -5.27 0.54 3.73
N PHE A 35 -5.04 1.08 2.54
CA PHE A 35 -3.70 1.45 2.09
C PHE A 35 -3.46 2.94 2.31
N PRO A 36 -2.35 3.36 2.97
CA PRO A 36 -2.12 4.74 3.39
C PRO A 36 -1.67 5.64 2.23
N SER A 37 -2.48 5.74 1.17
CA SER A 37 -2.20 6.61 0.03
C SER A 37 -3.06 7.87 0.03
N PHE A 38 -2.48 8.92 -0.52
CA PHE A 38 -3.16 10.19 -0.72
C PHE A 38 -2.76 10.79 -2.07
N ARG A 39 -3.57 11.75 -2.55
CA ARG A 39 -3.37 12.38 -3.85
C ARG A 39 -2.89 13.82 -3.67
N ILE A 40 -1.78 14.16 -4.31
CA ILE A 40 -1.35 15.55 -4.50
C ILE A 40 -1.53 15.87 -5.97
N LYS A 41 -2.40 16.85 -6.27
CA LYS A 41 -2.83 17.18 -7.63
C LYS A 41 -3.38 15.94 -8.35
N SER A 42 -2.64 15.41 -9.33
CA SER A 42 -3.03 14.24 -10.13
C SER A 42 -2.19 12.99 -9.85
N ARG A 43 -1.32 13.01 -8.84
CA ARG A 43 -0.38 11.90 -8.53
C ARG A 43 -0.66 11.32 -7.16
N HIS A 44 -0.51 10.00 -7.05
CA HIS A 44 -0.60 9.28 -5.77
C HIS A 44 0.76 9.26 -5.07
N TYR A 45 0.70 9.50 -3.76
CA TYR A 45 1.83 9.45 -2.84
C TYR A 45 1.46 8.66 -1.60
N VAL A 46 2.48 8.13 -0.93
CA VAL A 46 2.38 7.42 0.34
C VAL A 46 3.52 7.91 1.23
N LEU A 47 3.24 8.16 2.51
CA LEU A 47 4.29 8.44 3.49
C LEU A 47 5.09 7.17 3.76
N TYR A 48 6.41 7.27 3.77
CA TYR A 48 7.29 6.12 3.96
C TYR A 48 7.04 5.39 5.29
N GLU A 49 6.80 6.15 6.36
CA GLU A 49 6.51 5.59 7.68
C GLU A 49 5.19 4.81 7.70
N ASP A 50 4.14 5.36 7.09
CA ASP A 50 2.83 4.69 6.99
C ASP A 50 2.91 3.44 6.12
N PHE A 51 3.65 3.50 5.01
CA PHE A 51 3.92 2.33 4.17
C PHE A 51 4.59 1.22 4.96
N LEU A 52 5.62 1.54 5.76
CA LEU A 52 6.31 0.56 6.61
C LEU A 52 5.38 -0.01 7.69
N ALA A 53 4.55 0.83 8.32
CA ALA A 53 3.57 0.38 9.31
C ALA A 53 2.57 -0.61 8.68
N TRP A 54 2.01 -0.26 7.52
CA TRP A 54 1.13 -1.14 6.76
C TRP A 54 1.83 -2.46 6.37
N ALA A 55 3.06 -2.40 5.85
CA ALA A 55 3.81 -3.59 5.43
C ALA A 55 4.12 -4.54 6.60
N ARG A 56 4.42 -3.99 7.79
CA ARG A 56 4.62 -4.79 9.02
C ARG A 56 3.34 -5.49 9.45
N GLU A 57 2.20 -4.82 9.36
CA GLU A 57 0.91 -5.41 9.67
C GLU A 57 0.60 -6.57 8.72
N GLN A 58 0.84 -6.40 7.41
CA GLN A 58 0.70 -7.49 6.43
C GLN A 58 1.63 -8.69 6.75
N ALA A 59 2.87 -8.43 7.15
CA ALA A 59 3.82 -9.48 7.53
C ALA A 59 3.38 -10.24 8.79
N LYS A 60 2.82 -9.52 9.78
CA LYS A 60 2.30 -10.11 11.01
C LYS A 60 1.10 -11.01 10.75
N GLN A 61 0.17 -10.59 9.90
CA GLN A 61 -0.98 -11.42 9.50
C GLN A 61 -0.55 -12.69 8.78
N LYS A 62 0.50 -12.63 7.95
CA LYS A 62 1.08 -13.81 7.29
C LYS A 62 1.66 -14.83 8.28
N ALA A 63 2.25 -14.37 9.39
CA ALA A 63 2.88 -15.24 10.38
C ALA A 63 1.88 -15.98 11.30
N ILE A 64 0.64 -15.49 11.40
CA ILE A 64 -0.41 -16.06 12.28
C ILE A 64 -1.11 -17.27 11.63
N GLY A 65 -0.82 -17.59 10.36
CA GLY A 65 -1.30 -18.83 9.72
C GLY A 65 -2.79 -18.82 9.34
N ASP A 66 -3.42 -17.65 9.30
CA ASP A 66 -4.82 -17.52 8.88
C ASP A 66 -4.93 -17.26 7.36
N SER A 67 -5.85 -17.97 6.72
CA SER A 67 -6.10 -17.88 5.28
C SER A 67 -7.13 -16.78 4.99
N GLY A 68 -6.72 -15.51 5.09
CA GLY A 68 -7.55 -14.33 4.77
C GLY A 68 -6.71 -13.06 4.50
N PRO A 69 -7.18 -12.11 3.67
CA PRO A 69 -7.03 -12.18 2.23
C PRO A 69 -5.77 -11.46 1.71
N ARG A 70 -5.15 -12.09 0.70
CA ARG A 70 -4.02 -11.58 -0.09
C ARG A 70 -4.28 -10.23 -0.78
N PHE A 71 -5.54 -9.86 -1.02
CA PHE A 71 -6.02 -8.49 -1.21
C PHE A 71 -7.45 -8.45 -0.68
N SER A 72 -7.70 -7.81 0.48
CA SER A 72 -9.03 -7.83 1.10
C SER A 72 -10.01 -6.98 0.29
N VAL A 73 -10.97 -7.65 -0.34
CA VAL A 73 -12.12 -7.05 -1.01
C VAL A 73 -12.93 -6.32 0.05
N SER A 74 -13.02 -4.99 -0.05
CA SER A 74 -13.82 -4.17 0.84
C SER A 74 -15.23 -4.76 1.00
N LYS A 75 -15.61 -5.13 2.23
CA LYS A 75 -17.01 -5.27 2.60
C LYS A 75 -17.65 -3.90 2.40
N ARG A 76 -18.29 -3.74 1.24
CA ARG A 76 -19.19 -2.65 0.92
C ARG A 76 -20.22 -2.55 2.03
N ALA A 77 -20.09 -1.56 2.91
CA ALA A 77 -21.15 -1.19 3.83
C ALA A 77 -22.30 -0.63 2.98
N LYS A 78 -23.28 -1.48 2.64
CA LYS A 78 -24.60 -1.00 2.24
C LYS A 78 -25.22 -0.37 3.46
N LYS A 79 -25.23 0.97 3.48
CA LYS A 79 -26.11 1.76 4.32
C LYS A 79 -27.43 1.89 3.56
N LEU A 80 -28.45 1.17 4.02
CA LEU A 80 -29.88 1.38 3.76
C LEU A 80 -30.64 0.74 4.91
#